data_AF-A0A836WCA1-F1
#
_entry.id   AF-A0A836WCA1-F1
#
_cell.length_a   1.000
_cell.length_b   1.000
_cell.length_c   1.000
_cell.angle_alpha   90.00
_cell.angle_beta   90.00
_cell.angle_gamma   90.00
#
_symmetry.space_group_name_H-M   'P 1'
#
loop_
_entity.id
_entity.type
_entity.pdbx_description
1 polymer ?
#
loop_
_entity_poly.entity_id
_entity_poly.type
_entity_poly.pdbx_seq_one_letter_code
_entity_poly.pdbx_strand_id
1 'polypeptide(L)'
;MIPVRVYLASAAALALGAWSLCAWDYLPIDVAPDRPEWKWRDALAKMLVGQRESPVEGGRVDVLTDHWAIELEWPHKWHEGIGQVLHYAMLTDRKPVLALMAHARSPENMQEKMLRRFDLVEKTCRAHGIHLLILLPQRPSRPAADIETNGIAGVRYWLNTRTGVRHRPGCRFYRNTEEGRPCTADEGRPCRLCAP
;
A
#
# COMPACT_ATOMS: atom_id res chain seq x y z
N MET A 1 -30.46 -64.45 4.91
CA MET A 1 -29.02 -64.12 4.95
C MET A 1 -28.80 -62.83 4.18
N ILE A 2 -28.29 -61.81 4.86
CA ILE A 2 -27.94 -60.47 4.35
C ILE A 2 -26.53 -60.56 3.69
N PRO A 3 -26.29 -59.87 2.57
CA PRO A 3 -25.48 -58.65 2.66
C PRO A 3 -26.08 -57.46 1.90
N VAL A 4 -26.12 -56.37 2.65
CA VAL A 4 -26.26 -54.98 2.21
C VAL A 4 -25.01 -54.59 1.41
N ARG A 5 -25.17 -53.91 0.28
CA ARG A 5 -24.13 -53.04 -0.29
C ARG A 5 -24.71 -51.65 -0.48
N VAL A 6 -24.52 -50.85 0.57
CA VAL A 6 -24.63 -49.40 0.59
C VAL A 6 -23.67 -48.86 -0.46
N TYR A 7 -24.18 -48.20 -1.50
CA TYR A 7 -23.36 -47.27 -2.27
C TYR A 7 -23.23 -46.02 -1.42
N LEU A 8 -22.05 -45.88 -0.80
CA LEU A 8 -21.62 -44.66 -0.14
C LEU A 8 -21.77 -43.52 -1.15
N ALA A 9 -22.67 -42.59 -0.83
CA ALA A 9 -22.69 -41.27 -1.43
C ALA A 9 -21.26 -40.72 -1.34
N SER A 10 -20.64 -40.48 -2.50
CA SER A 10 -19.38 -39.76 -2.56
C SER A 10 -19.66 -38.31 -2.16
N ALA A 11 -19.61 -38.07 -0.86
CA ALA A 11 -19.45 -36.75 -0.27
C ALA A 11 -18.04 -36.27 -0.61
N ALA A 12 -17.86 -35.86 -1.86
CA ALA A 12 -16.75 -35.05 -2.32
C ALA A 12 -17.32 -33.75 -2.88
N ALA A 13 -18.20 -33.09 -2.11
CA ALA A 13 -18.27 -31.65 -2.19
C ALA A 13 -16.97 -31.16 -1.56
N LEU A 14 -15.99 -30.95 -2.44
CA LEU A 14 -14.78 -30.20 -2.19
C LEU A 14 -15.08 -29.16 -1.12
N ALA A 15 -14.31 -29.18 -0.04
CA ALA A 15 -14.20 -28.02 0.82
C ALA A 15 -13.79 -26.88 -0.12
N LEU A 16 -14.79 -26.13 -0.60
CA LEU A 16 -14.64 -24.76 -1.05
C LEU A 16 -14.04 -24.11 0.17
N GLY A 17 -12.70 -24.08 0.23
CA GLY A 17 -11.97 -23.54 1.35
C GLY A 17 -12.64 -22.23 1.64
N ALA A 18 -13.18 -22.09 2.85
CA ALA A 18 -13.91 -20.91 3.24
C ALA A 18 -12.99 -19.73 2.93
N TRP A 19 -13.26 -19.05 1.81
CA TRP A 19 -12.62 -17.80 1.48
C TRP A 19 -12.98 -16.95 2.67
N SER A 20 -11.97 -16.68 3.50
CA SER A 20 -12.17 -15.97 4.75
C SER A 20 -13.10 -14.79 4.45
N LEU A 21 -14.18 -14.65 5.21
CA LEU A 21 -15.13 -13.54 5.12
C LEU A 21 -14.49 -12.23 5.64
N CYS A 22 -13.21 -12.04 5.30
CA CYS A 22 -12.40 -10.84 5.33
C CYS A 22 -12.99 -9.74 4.44
N ALA A 23 -14.05 -9.08 4.89
CA ALA A 23 -14.45 -7.66 4.69
C ALA A 23 -13.67 -6.76 3.71
N TRP A 24 -12.34 -6.76 3.76
CA TRP A 24 -11.42 -6.03 2.90
C TRP A 24 -10.07 -6.73 2.94
N ASP A 25 -9.26 -6.55 1.91
CA ASP A 25 -7.87 -7.01 1.93
C ASP A 25 -6.93 -5.87 2.36
N TYR A 26 -5.93 -6.20 3.17
CA TYR A 26 -4.80 -5.30 3.41
C TYR A 26 -3.72 -5.59 2.39
N LEU A 27 -3.25 -4.55 1.71
CA LEU A 27 -2.18 -4.66 0.73
C LEU A 27 -0.99 -3.78 1.12
N PRO A 28 0.11 -4.38 1.61
CA PRO A 28 1.37 -3.69 1.77
C PRO A 28 1.84 -3.15 0.42
N ILE A 29 2.11 -1.85 0.34
CA ILE A 29 2.55 -1.18 -0.89
C ILE A 29 3.87 -0.47 -0.65
N ASP A 30 4.80 -0.57 -1.60
CA ASP A 30 6.11 0.05 -1.49
C ASP A 30 6.06 1.57 -1.76
N VAL A 31 5.46 2.31 -0.81
CA VAL A 31 5.31 3.76 -0.85
C VAL A 31 5.39 4.31 0.57
N ALA A 32 6.18 5.38 0.77
CA ALA A 32 6.22 6.08 2.04
C ALA A 32 4.90 6.85 2.30
N PRO A 33 4.42 6.95 3.57
CA PRO A 33 3.07 7.41 3.89
C PRO A 33 2.78 8.89 3.57
N ASP A 34 3.82 9.69 3.37
CA ASP A 34 3.78 11.14 3.09
C ASP A 34 3.87 11.45 1.58
N ARG A 35 3.89 10.42 0.73
CA ARG A 35 3.98 10.60 -0.72
C ARG A 35 2.63 10.99 -1.33
N PRO A 36 2.65 11.80 -2.40
CA PRO A 36 1.44 12.19 -3.10
C PRO A 36 0.75 10.99 -3.75
N GLU A 37 -0.56 11.11 -3.96
CA GLU A 37 -1.45 10.06 -4.49
C GLU A 37 -0.91 9.34 -5.74
N TRP A 38 -0.34 10.09 -6.70
CA TRP A 38 0.20 9.49 -7.92
C TRP A 38 1.29 8.44 -7.67
N LYS A 39 2.08 8.56 -6.58
CA LYS A 39 3.07 7.54 -6.19
C LYS A 39 2.41 6.24 -5.73
N TRP A 40 1.29 6.35 -5.02
CA TRP A 40 0.49 5.20 -4.59
C TRP A 40 -0.13 4.51 -5.80
N ARG A 41 -0.69 5.29 -6.73
CA ARG A 41 -1.24 4.80 -7.99
C ARG A 41 -0.18 4.05 -8.81
N ASP A 42 1.00 4.64 -8.95
CA ASP A 42 2.12 4.04 -9.67
C ASP A 42 2.56 2.70 -9.06
N ALA A 43 2.72 2.65 -7.73
CA ALA A 43 3.12 1.44 -7.05
C ALA A 43 2.03 0.35 -7.14
N LEU A 44 0.76 0.74 -7.07
CA LEU A 44 -0.36 -0.20 -7.15
C LEU A 44 -0.46 -0.79 -8.55
N ALA A 45 -0.42 0.06 -9.58
CA ALA A 45 -0.41 -0.38 -10.97
C ALA A 45 0.77 -1.30 -11.28
N LYS A 46 1.97 -0.95 -10.81
CA LYS A 46 3.16 -1.81 -10.98
C LYS A 46 2.97 -3.18 -10.34
N MET A 47 2.45 -3.23 -9.11
CA MET A 47 2.26 -4.48 -8.37
C MET A 47 1.19 -5.37 -8.99
N LEU A 48 0.12 -4.77 -9.54
CA LEU A 48 -0.99 -5.50 -10.16
C LEU A 48 -0.80 -5.73 -11.66
N VAL A 49 0.33 -5.30 -12.23
CA VAL A 49 0.58 -5.31 -13.68
C VAL A 49 -0.54 -4.60 -14.46
N GLY A 50 -1.07 -3.52 -13.87
CA GLY A 50 -2.20 -2.76 -14.38
C GLY A 50 -1.79 -1.54 -15.21
N GLN A 51 -2.72 -1.07 -16.04
CA GLN A 51 -2.62 0.17 -16.79
C GLN A 51 -3.06 1.34 -15.90
N ARG A 52 -2.32 2.45 -15.94
CA ARG A 52 -2.64 3.66 -15.17
C ARG A 52 -3.50 4.61 -15.99
N GLU A 53 -4.36 5.35 -15.30
CA GLU A 53 -5.08 6.51 -15.86
C GLU A 53 -5.78 6.19 -17.20
N SER A 54 -6.43 5.02 -17.26
CA SER A 54 -7.09 4.56 -18.48
C SER A 54 -8.31 5.43 -18.75
N PRO A 55 -8.36 6.18 -19.87
CA PRO A 55 -9.44 7.13 -20.12
C PRO A 55 -10.76 6.39 -20.36
N VAL A 56 -11.84 6.94 -19.82
CA VAL A 56 -13.21 6.47 -20.00
C VAL A 56 -14.15 7.67 -20.16
N GLU A 57 -15.36 7.44 -20.63
CA GLU A 57 -16.35 8.52 -20.72
C GLU A 57 -16.64 9.11 -19.33
N GLY A 58 -16.40 10.42 -19.18
CA GLY A 58 -16.60 11.13 -17.92
C GLY A 58 -15.45 11.02 -16.92
N GLY A 59 -14.28 10.47 -17.29
CA GLY A 59 -13.12 10.46 -16.40
C GLY A 59 -11.97 9.56 -16.82
N ARG A 60 -11.30 8.96 -15.84
CA ARG A 60 -10.22 7.97 -16.04
C ARG A 60 -10.23 6.99 -14.88
N VAL A 61 -9.93 5.72 -15.17
CA VAL A 61 -9.71 4.70 -14.15
C VAL A 61 -8.28 4.81 -13.63
N ASP A 62 -8.10 4.91 -12.31
CA ASP A 62 -6.76 5.06 -11.73
C ASP A 62 -5.84 3.87 -12.05
N VAL A 63 -6.33 2.65 -11.82
CA VAL A 63 -5.64 1.41 -12.20
C VAL A 63 -6.63 0.44 -12.84
N LEU A 64 -6.34 0.01 -14.06
CA LEU A 64 -7.14 -0.95 -14.82
C LEU A 64 -6.33 -2.23 -15.03
N THR A 65 -6.95 -3.38 -14.77
CA THR A 65 -6.38 -4.72 -15.02
C THR A 65 -7.34 -5.54 -15.87
N ASP A 66 -6.98 -6.79 -16.18
CA ASP A 66 -7.86 -7.72 -16.89
C ASP A 66 -9.14 -8.08 -16.11
N HIS A 67 -9.16 -7.85 -14.79
CA HIS A 67 -10.27 -8.26 -13.92
C HIS A 67 -10.90 -7.12 -13.11
N TRP A 68 -10.15 -6.05 -12.86
CA TRP A 68 -10.53 -5.00 -11.92
C TRP A 68 -10.39 -3.61 -12.53
N ALA A 69 -11.39 -2.77 -12.26
CA ALA A 69 -11.30 -1.32 -12.36
C ALA A 69 -11.16 -0.77 -10.94
N ILE A 70 -10.03 -0.13 -10.67
CA ILE A 70 -9.63 0.27 -9.33
C ILE A 70 -9.61 1.79 -9.25
N GLU A 71 -10.32 2.34 -8.27
CA GLU A 71 -10.28 3.76 -7.90
C GLU A 71 -9.46 3.92 -6.61
N LEU A 72 -8.49 4.83 -6.62
CA LEU A 72 -7.62 5.09 -5.49
C LEU A 72 -8.05 6.38 -4.79
N GLU A 73 -8.39 6.30 -3.49
CA GLU A 73 -8.92 7.46 -2.78
C GLU A 73 -8.42 7.56 -1.32
N TRP A 74 -8.39 8.78 -0.81
CA TRP A 74 -8.17 9.03 0.61
C TRP A 74 -9.40 8.62 1.43
N PRO A 75 -9.21 8.02 2.62
CA PRO A 75 -10.34 7.57 3.45
C PRO A 75 -11.40 8.63 3.75
N HIS A 76 -11.06 9.92 3.79
CA HIS A 76 -12.03 10.99 4.07
C HIS A 76 -12.92 11.37 2.87
N LYS A 77 -12.59 10.88 1.66
CA LYS A 77 -13.28 11.15 0.40
C LYS A 77 -14.00 9.94 -0.20
N TRP A 78 -14.06 8.83 0.54
CA TRP A 78 -14.57 7.54 0.07
C TRP A 78 -15.94 7.56 -0.62
N HIS A 79 -16.84 8.51 -0.30
CA HIS A 79 -18.13 8.63 -0.97
C HIS A 79 -17.99 8.97 -2.47
N GLU A 80 -17.02 9.83 -2.83
CA GLU A 80 -16.74 10.19 -4.23
C GLU A 80 -16.19 8.96 -4.97
N GLY A 81 -15.24 8.26 -4.35
CA GLY A 81 -14.64 7.04 -4.89
C GLY A 81 -15.64 5.91 -5.15
N ILE A 82 -16.73 5.79 -4.37
CA ILE A 82 -17.80 4.81 -4.63
C ILE A 82 -18.52 5.11 -5.96
N GLY A 83 -18.86 6.37 -6.21
CA GLY A 83 -19.53 6.74 -7.46
C GLY A 83 -18.64 6.47 -8.68
N GLN A 84 -17.37 6.87 -8.57
CA GLN A 84 -16.37 6.68 -9.60
C GLN A 84 -16.11 5.21 -9.90
N VAL A 85 -15.84 4.38 -8.88
CA VAL A 85 -15.51 2.96 -9.09
C VAL A 85 -16.66 2.18 -9.73
N LEU A 86 -17.91 2.47 -9.35
CA LEU A 86 -19.08 1.81 -9.94
C LEU A 86 -19.26 2.21 -11.41
N HIS A 87 -19.12 3.49 -11.72
CA HIS A 87 -19.22 4.00 -13.09
C HIS A 87 -18.11 3.42 -13.98
N TYR A 88 -16.88 3.45 -13.51
CA TYR A 88 -15.70 2.98 -14.27
C TYR A 88 -15.69 1.46 -14.46
N ALA A 89 -16.08 0.69 -13.46
CA ALA A 89 -16.21 -0.76 -13.56
C ALA A 89 -17.24 -1.18 -14.62
N MET A 90 -18.39 -0.49 -14.66
CA MET A 90 -19.42 -0.71 -15.67
C MET A 90 -18.91 -0.40 -17.08
N LEU A 91 -18.24 0.74 -17.29
CA LEU A 91 -17.73 1.12 -18.61
C LEU A 91 -16.63 0.21 -19.16
N THR A 92 -15.89 -0.46 -18.27
CA THR A 92 -14.76 -1.31 -18.63
C THR A 92 -15.08 -2.81 -18.62
N ASP A 93 -16.31 -3.19 -18.23
CA ASP A 93 -16.69 -4.58 -17.97
C ASP A 93 -15.70 -5.30 -17.02
N ARG A 94 -15.43 -4.64 -15.88
CA ARG A 94 -14.52 -5.12 -14.82
C ARG A 94 -15.20 -5.10 -13.47
N LYS A 95 -14.62 -5.81 -12.50
CA LYS A 95 -15.09 -5.77 -11.12
C LYS A 95 -14.63 -4.46 -10.44
N PRO A 96 -15.52 -3.76 -9.70
CA PRO A 96 -15.16 -2.53 -9.00
C PRO A 96 -14.30 -2.82 -7.77
N VAL A 97 -13.20 -2.08 -7.62
CA VAL A 97 -12.34 -2.12 -6.43
C VAL A 97 -12.09 -0.70 -5.92
N LEU A 98 -12.47 -0.41 -4.68
CA LEU A 98 -12.10 0.83 -4.01
C LEU A 98 -10.82 0.60 -3.21
N ALA A 99 -9.74 1.29 -3.56
CA ALA A 99 -8.46 1.23 -2.85
C ALA A 99 -8.29 2.47 -1.95
N LEU A 100 -8.22 2.27 -0.63
CA LEU A 100 -8.04 3.36 0.33
C LEU A 100 -6.60 3.45 0.84
N MET A 101 -6.02 4.64 0.76
CA MET A 101 -4.67 4.92 1.28
C MET A 101 -4.67 5.12 2.79
N ALA A 102 -4.11 4.16 3.55
CA ALA A 102 -3.93 4.32 4.99
C ALA A 102 -2.61 5.03 5.31
N HIS A 103 -2.57 5.80 6.40
CA HIS A 103 -1.29 6.31 6.92
C HIS A 103 -0.58 5.31 7.84
N ALA A 104 -1.33 4.35 8.41
CA ALA A 104 -0.79 3.33 9.29
C ALA A 104 -0.12 2.22 8.47
N ARG A 105 1.08 1.79 8.89
CA ARG A 105 1.86 0.76 8.17
C ARG A 105 1.36 -0.65 8.37
N SER A 106 0.53 -0.86 9.39
CA SER A 106 -0.09 -2.13 9.73
C SER A 106 -1.45 -1.90 10.40
N PRO A 107 -2.36 -2.88 10.36
CA PRO A 107 -3.69 -2.75 10.99
C PRO A 107 -3.62 -2.49 12.50
N GLU A 108 -2.63 -3.05 13.19
CA GLU A 108 -2.46 -2.92 14.65
C GLU A 108 -2.09 -1.49 15.05
N ASN A 109 -1.45 -0.74 14.15
CA ASN A 109 -1.07 0.66 14.35
C ASN A 109 -2.18 1.64 13.93
N MET A 110 -3.35 1.12 13.54
CA MET A 110 -4.43 1.93 13.02
C MET A 110 -5.25 2.54 14.15
N GLN A 111 -5.51 3.85 14.05
CA GLN A 111 -6.35 4.53 15.03
C GLN A 111 -7.78 3.99 14.97
N GLU A 112 -8.40 3.83 16.14
CA GLU A 112 -9.77 3.31 16.28
C GLU A 112 -10.81 4.07 15.44
N LYS A 113 -10.65 5.41 15.32
CA LYS A 113 -11.50 6.24 14.45
C LYS A 113 -11.40 5.83 12.97
N MET A 114 -10.21 5.45 12.51
CA MET A 114 -10.00 4.99 11.14
C MET A 114 -10.60 3.60 10.94
N LEU A 115 -10.45 2.70 11.92
CA LEU A 115 -11.06 1.37 11.88
C LEU A 115 -12.59 1.45 11.78
N ARG A 116 -13.23 2.30 12.61
CA ARG A 116 -14.67 2.58 12.51
C ARG A 116 -15.09 3.12 11.14
N ARG A 117 -14.23 3.94 10.52
CA ARG A 117 -14.49 4.43 9.17
C ARG A 117 -14.42 3.30 8.15
N PHE A 118 -13.38 2.46 8.20
CA PHE A 118 -13.26 1.33 7.27
C PHE A 118 -14.41 0.33 7.42
N ASP A 119 -14.89 0.05 8.63
CA ASP A 119 -16.12 -0.73 8.87
C ASP A 119 -17.34 -0.12 8.17
N LEU A 120 -17.49 1.21 8.20
CA LEU A 120 -18.56 1.88 7.47
C LEU A 120 -18.39 1.73 5.94
N VAL A 121 -17.18 1.98 5.42
CA VAL A 121 -16.91 1.88 3.98
C VAL A 121 -17.15 0.47 3.47
N GLU A 122 -16.74 -0.54 4.22
CA GLU A 122 -16.93 -1.95 3.88
C GLU A 122 -18.39 -2.34 3.78
N LYS A 123 -19.20 -1.96 4.78
CA LYS A 123 -20.64 -2.21 4.76
C LYS A 123 -21.27 -1.64 3.49
N THR A 124 -20.86 -0.43 3.10
CA THR A 124 -21.33 0.18 1.86
C THR A 124 -20.78 -0.54 0.63
N CYS A 125 -19.48 -0.83 0.56
CA CYS A 125 -18.86 -1.53 -0.57
C CYS A 125 -19.52 -2.89 -0.81
N ARG A 126 -19.73 -3.68 0.24
CA ARG A 126 -20.40 -4.98 0.18
C ARG A 126 -21.83 -4.89 -0.32
N ALA A 127 -22.59 -3.87 0.10
CA ALA A 127 -23.95 -3.65 -0.38
C ALA A 127 -24.02 -3.36 -1.89
N HIS A 128 -22.92 -2.88 -2.49
CA HIS A 128 -22.82 -2.56 -3.92
C HIS A 128 -21.92 -3.52 -4.70
N GLY A 129 -21.45 -4.62 -4.10
CA GLY A 129 -20.56 -5.58 -4.77
C GLY A 129 -19.17 -5.02 -5.12
N ILE A 130 -18.71 -4.00 -4.38
CA ILE A 130 -17.39 -3.39 -4.51
C ILE A 130 -16.41 -4.13 -3.61
N HIS A 131 -15.25 -4.51 -4.15
CA HIS A 131 -14.14 -5.03 -3.34
C HIS A 131 -13.41 -3.87 -2.67
N LEU A 132 -13.16 -3.96 -1.36
CA LEU A 132 -12.42 -2.93 -0.63
C LEU A 132 -10.98 -3.40 -0.39
N LEU A 133 -10.04 -2.53 -0.74
CA LEU A 133 -8.60 -2.75 -0.56
C LEU A 133 -8.01 -1.63 0.30
N ILE A 134 -7.34 -1.98 1.40
CA ILE A 134 -6.68 -1.01 2.27
C ILE A 134 -5.18 -1.05 2.00
N LEU A 135 -4.64 0.02 1.42
CA LEU A 135 -3.21 0.13 1.11
C LEU A 135 -2.42 0.55 2.34
N LEU A 136 -1.45 -0.29 2.73
CA LEU A 136 -0.58 -0.07 3.88
C LEU A 136 0.80 0.35 3.40
N PRO A 137 1.23 1.61 3.65
CA PRO A 137 2.49 2.13 3.19
C PRO A 137 3.64 1.38 3.85
N GLN A 138 4.50 0.81 3.02
CA GLN A 138 5.78 0.26 3.44
C GLN A 138 6.88 1.27 3.14
N ARG A 139 7.91 1.26 3.99
CA ARG A 139 9.16 1.90 3.58
C ARG A 139 9.75 1.01 2.50
N PRO A 140 10.25 1.54 1.37
CA PRO A 140 10.99 0.74 0.42
C PRO A 140 12.04 -0.06 1.15
N SER A 141 11.98 -1.39 1.00
CA SER A 141 13.14 -2.21 1.28
C SER A 141 14.22 -1.64 0.39
N ARG A 142 15.27 -1.08 1.02
CA ARG A 142 16.48 -0.77 0.28
C ARG A 142 16.83 -2.04 -0.49
N PRO A 143 16.99 -2.01 -1.83
CA PRO A 143 17.36 -3.21 -2.55
C PRO A 143 18.56 -3.82 -1.85
N ALA A 144 18.55 -5.14 -1.66
CA ALA A 144 19.64 -5.90 -1.05
C ALA A 144 20.88 -5.95 -1.97
N ALA A 145 21.14 -4.89 -2.70
CA ALA A 145 22.35 -4.61 -3.44
C ALA A 145 23.00 -3.44 -2.71
N ASP A 146 23.90 -3.77 -1.79
CA ASP A 146 25.04 -2.98 -1.26
C ASP A 146 25.74 -3.80 -0.15
N ILE A 147 25.83 -5.13 -0.32
CA ILE A 147 26.87 -5.91 0.36
C ILE A 147 28.01 -5.96 -0.65
N GLU A 148 28.83 -4.91 -0.66
CA GLU A 148 30.27 -4.92 -0.94
C GLU A 148 30.78 -3.48 -1.08
N THR A 149 31.42 -2.98 -0.02
CA THR A 149 32.81 -2.52 -0.11
C THR A 149 33.33 -2.32 1.30
N ASN A 150 34.24 -3.21 1.65
CA ASN A 150 35.17 -3.03 2.75
C ASN A 150 36.00 -1.76 2.47
N GLY A 151 36.01 -0.81 3.40
CA GLY A 151 37.06 0.22 3.48
C GLY A 151 36.73 1.64 2.97
N ILE A 152 35.99 2.44 3.77
CA ILE A 152 36.38 3.84 4.06
C ILE A 152 36.01 4.14 5.51
N ALA A 153 37.01 4.20 6.40
CA ALA A 153 36.86 4.51 7.83
C ALA A 153 36.42 5.97 8.14
N GLY A 154 35.79 6.67 7.19
CA GLY A 154 35.45 8.09 7.31
C GLY A 154 33.98 8.42 7.04
N VAL A 155 33.26 7.65 6.23
CA VAL A 155 31.93 8.08 5.72
C VAL A 155 30.80 7.48 6.56
N ARG A 156 30.64 7.98 7.79
CA ARG A 156 29.61 7.47 8.72
C ARG A 156 28.36 8.36 8.77
N TYR A 157 28.42 9.60 8.32
CA TYR A 157 27.38 10.60 8.57
C TYR A 157 26.64 11.01 7.29
N TRP A 158 25.48 11.65 7.44
CA TRP A 158 24.68 12.20 6.34
C TRP A 158 24.57 13.71 6.48
N LEU A 159 25.07 14.46 5.49
CA LEU A 159 25.02 15.92 5.45
C LEU A 159 23.83 16.35 4.59
N ASN A 160 22.96 17.17 5.16
CA ASN A 160 22.00 17.95 4.39
C ASN A 160 22.75 19.12 3.74
N THR A 161 22.88 19.11 2.41
CA THR A 161 23.68 20.10 1.68
C THR A 161 23.05 21.49 1.67
N ARG A 162 21.73 21.59 1.84
CA ARG A 162 21.00 22.86 1.90
C ARG A 162 21.14 23.59 3.23
N THR A 163 21.25 22.87 4.34
CA THR A 163 21.29 23.46 5.71
C THR A 163 22.65 23.34 6.40
N GLY A 164 23.58 22.58 5.80
CA GLY A 164 24.87 22.27 6.39
C GLY A 164 24.79 21.42 7.65
N VAL A 165 23.64 20.79 7.95
CA VAL A 165 23.44 19.96 9.15
C VAL A 165 23.79 18.51 8.87
N ARG A 166 24.62 17.95 9.75
CA ARG A 166 25.05 16.55 9.74
C ARG A 166 24.24 15.71 10.72
N HIS A 167 23.91 14.50 10.29
CA HIS A 167 23.21 13.48 11.06
C HIS A 167 24.05 12.22 11.19
N ARG A 168 24.06 11.59 12.37
CA ARG A 168 24.71 10.29 12.61
C ARG A 168 23.74 9.13 12.32
N PRO A 169 24.23 7.90 12.03
CA PRO A 169 23.38 6.73 11.98
C PRO A 169 22.56 6.58 13.27
N GLY A 170 21.26 6.31 13.15
CA GLY A 170 20.33 6.28 14.29
C GLY A 170 19.63 7.61 14.60
N CYS A 171 20.03 8.73 13.98
CA CYS A 171 19.23 9.96 14.05
C CYS A 171 17.99 9.84 13.15
N ARG A 172 16.82 10.29 13.63
CA ARG A 172 15.58 10.33 12.83
C ARG A 172 15.68 11.13 11.52
N PHE A 173 16.67 12.00 11.41
CA PHE A 173 16.92 12.84 10.23
C PHE A 173 18.09 12.32 9.35
N TYR A 174 18.72 11.20 9.73
CA TYR A 174 19.78 10.57 8.94
C TYR A 174 19.22 10.03 7.62
N ARG A 175 19.83 10.42 6.49
CA ARG A 175 19.39 10.05 5.13
C ARG A 175 17.92 10.40 4.83
N ASN A 176 17.40 11.44 5.48
CA ASN A 176 15.98 11.83 5.40
C ASN A 176 15.75 13.13 4.62
N THR A 177 16.77 13.63 3.92
CA THR A 177 16.71 14.92 3.22
C THR A 177 16.86 14.66 1.73
N GLU A 178 16.00 15.27 0.92
CA GLU A 178 16.04 15.14 -0.55
C GLU A 178 17.38 15.64 -1.13
N GLU A 179 17.95 16.68 -0.53
CA GLU A 179 19.29 17.20 -0.81
C GLU A 179 20.28 16.79 0.29
N GLY A 180 20.91 15.63 0.14
CA GLY A 180 21.96 15.21 1.06
C GLY A 180 22.97 14.25 0.47
N ARG A 181 24.12 14.14 1.13
CA ARG A 181 25.20 13.24 0.74
C ARG A 181 25.86 12.58 1.95
N PRO A 182 26.48 11.40 1.78
CA PRO A 182 27.40 10.86 2.77
C PRO A 182 28.54 11.84 3.07
N CYS A 183 28.95 11.90 4.34
CA CYS A 183 29.99 12.80 4.82
C CYS A 183 30.73 12.20 6.02
N THR A 184 31.82 12.86 6.39
CA THR A 184 32.66 12.56 7.55
C THR A 184 32.17 13.27 8.82
N ALA A 185 32.78 12.97 9.97
CA ALA A 185 32.45 13.61 11.24
C ALA A 185 32.78 15.11 11.27
N ASP A 186 33.70 15.57 10.41
CA ASP A 186 34.23 16.93 10.41
C ASP A 186 33.46 17.87 9.48
N GLU A 187 32.50 17.35 8.72
CA GLU A 187 31.72 18.12 7.75
C GLU A 187 30.40 18.63 8.33
N GLY A 188 30.15 19.94 8.20
CA GLY A 188 28.91 20.57 8.63
C GLY A 188 28.72 20.60 10.16
N ARG A 189 27.60 21.17 10.61
CA ARG A 189 27.25 21.23 12.04
C ARG A 189 26.46 20.00 12.46
N PRO A 190 26.75 19.35 13.61
CA PRO A 190 25.91 18.26 14.09
C PRO A 190 24.49 18.75 14.40
N CYS A 191 23.48 17.94 14.07
CA CYS A 191 22.12 18.17 14.52
C CYS A 191 22.06 18.21 16.06
N ARG A 192 21.09 18.94 16.64
CA ARG A 192 20.90 19.02 18.10
C ARG A 192 20.74 17.65 18.77
N LEU A 193 20.15 16.68 18.08
CA LEU A 193 20.02 15.29 18.55
C LEU A 193 21.27 14.43 18.30
N CYS A 194 22.17 14.92 17.45
CA CYS A 194 23.40 14.25 17.03
C CYS A 194 24.64 14.77 17.73
N ALA A 195 24.54 15.91 18.41
CA ALA A 195 25.60 16.43 19.27
C ALA A 195 25.96 15.37 20.34
N PRO A 196 27.23 15.35 20.79
CA PRO A 196 27.62 14.60 21.98
C PRO A 196 26.83 15.06 23.21
#